data_AF-A0A1G0I5W4-F1
#
_entry.id   AF-A0A1G0I5W4-F1
#
_cell.length_a   1.000
_cell.length_b   1.000
_cell.length_c   1.000
_cell.angle_alpha   90.00
_cell.angle_beta   90.00
_cell.angle_gamma   90.00
#
_symmetry.space_group_name_H-M   'P 1'
#
loop_
_entity.id
_entity.type
_entity.pdbx_description
1 polymer ?
#
loop_
_entity_poly.entity_id
_entity_poly.type
_entity_poly.pdbx_seq_one_letter_code
_entity_poly.pdbx_strand_id
1 'polypeptide(L)'
;MLFKKGAVMKVTSDVGVVSTLNMAELTALDSIGAADLAKIDGITNGENAAGKAVVLGATKNTDSFRMTGKLFTPQAAPETAADTAGLTDAQMLTGILAATPTAAAAYTVRTGTQLEAALLAAGFQVENGDSFDLTIINLGGAGDDITLTAAAGITIVGNAVVTVAVPSQGTFRFRRTAANTFVAYRVG
;
A
#
# COMPACT_ATOMS: atom_id res chain seq x y z
N MET A 1 20.74 49.16 11.47
CA MET A 1 20.05 49.48 12.73
C MET A 1 19.83 48.18 13.50
N LEU A 2 20.19 48.10 14.78
CA LEU A 2 19.91 46.91 15.59
C LEU A 2 18.52 47.06 16.21
N PHE A 3 17.58 46.21 15.81
CA PHE A 3 16.24 46.18 16.38
C PHE A 3 16.25 45.38 17.69
N LYS A 4 15.63 45.91 18.74
CA LYS A 4 15.50 45.23 20.05
C LYS A 4 14.35 44.20 19.99
N LYS A 5 14.37 43.18 20.87
CA LYS A 5 13.28 42.19 21.01
C LYS A 5 11.93 42.90 21.19
N GLY A 6 10.95 42.57 20.34
CA GLY A 6 9.63 43.20 20.32
C GLY A 6 9.50 44.43 19.41
N ALA A 7 10.49 44.70 18.56
CA ALA A 7 10.35 45.73 17.53
C ALA A 7 9.24 45.40 16.53
N VAL A 8 8.49 46.42 16.12
CA VAL A 8 7.42 46.33 15.13
C VAL A 8 7.66 47.32 14.00
N MET A 9 7.35 46.93 12.77
CA MET A 9 7.34 47.85 11.63
C MET A 9 5.91 48.37 11.45
N LYS A 10 5.75 49.70 11.44
CA LYS A 10 4.47 50.32 11.12
C LYS A 10 4.42 50.57 9.61
N VAL A 11 3.46 49.94 8.94
CA VAL A 11 3.23 50.13 7.51
C VAL A 11 1.94 50.92 7.34
N THR A 12 2.03 52.04 6.64
CA THR A 12 0.88 52.90 6.35
C THR A 12 0.40 52.57 4.94
N SER A 13 -0.85 52.18 4.80
CA SER A 13 -1.51 52.05 3.48
C SER A 13 -1.65 53.42 2.80
N ASP A 14 -1.92 53.41 1.50
CA ASP A 14 -2.20 54.61 0.69
C ASP A 14 -3.44 55.39 1.17
N VAL A 15 -4.36 54.73 1.88
CA VAL A 15 -5.52 55.34 2.56
C VAL A 15 -5.25 55.70 4.04
N GLY A 16 -4.00 55.68 4.49
CA GLY A 16 -3.59 56.19 5.81
C GLY A 16 -3.85 55.24 6.99
N VAL A 17 -4.34 54.02 6.75
CA VAL A 17 -4.49 53.00 7.79
C VAL A 17 -3.12 52.44 8.14
N VAL A 18 -2.74 52.53 9.42
CA VAL A 18 -1.47 52.01 9.94
C VAL A 18 -1.66 50.58 10.43
N SER A 19 -0.99 49.64 9.77
CA SER A 19 -0.90 48.24 10.19
C SER A 19 0.44 47.97 10.86
N THR A 20 0.47 47.04 11.81
CA THR A 20 1.69 46.67 12.55
C THR A 20 2.18 45.32 12.05
N LEU A 21 3.37 45.25 11.47
CA LEU A 21 4.06 43.99 11.16
C LEU A 21 4.97 43.66 12.34
N ASN A 22 4.67 42.57 13.03
CA ASN A 22 5.45 42.10 14.17
C ASN A 22 6.72 41.39 13.67
N MET A 23 7.90 41.93 13.97
CA MET A 23 9.15 41.36 13.48
C MET A 23 9.46 39.99 14.10
N ALA A 24 8.81 39.64 15.23
CA ALA A 24 8.88 38.30 15.81
C ALA A 24 8.12 37.25 14.98
N GLU A 25 7.05 37.64 14.28
CA GLU A 25 6.29 36.77 13.38
C GLU A 25 7.03 36.57 12.06
N LEU A 26 7.74 37.60 11.58
CA LEU A 26 8.63 37.52 10.43
C LEU A 26 9.83 36.58 10.67
N THR A 27 10.36 36.53 11.89
CA THR A 27 11.41 35.56 12.26
C THR A 27 10.90 34.12 12.39
N ALA A 28 9.60 33.91 12.63
CA ALA A 28 9.02 32.57 12.63
C ALA A 28 8.92 31.97 11.21
N LEU A 29 9.01 32.81 10.17
CA LEU A 29 9.14 32.39 8.78
C LEU A 29 10.55 31.87 8.44
N ASP A 30 11.57 32.09 9.28
CA ASP A 30 12.96 31.64 9.05
C ASP A 30 13.12 30.11 9.15
N SER A 31 12.14 29.42 9.74
CA SER A 31 12.16 27.96 9.83
C SER A 31 11.70 27.26 8.54
N ILE A 32 11.20 28.00 7.55
CA ILE A 32 10.74 27.50 6.24
C ILE A 32 11.27 28.47 5.17
N GLY A 33 12.21 28.05 4.33
CA GLY A 33 12.90 28.95 3.41
C GLY A 33 11.95 29.81 2.57
N ALA A 34 12.29 31.08 2.33
CA ALA A 34 11.41 32.04 1.65
C ALA A 34 10.89 31.56 0.27
N ALA A 35 11.67 30.72 -0.43
CA ALA A 35 11.28 30.09 -1.69
C ALA A 35 10.26 28.95 -1.52
N ASP A 36 10.27 28.27 -0.38
CA ASP A 36 9.29 27.25 -0.03
C ASP A 36 8.01 27.90 0.50
N LEU A 37 8.14 29.04 1.18
CA LEU A 37 7.01 29.86 1.60
C LEU A 37 6.24 30.43 0.40
N ALA A 38 6.92 30.88 -0.66
CA ALA A 38 6.26 31.34 -1.89
C ALA A 38 5.48 30.24 -2.62
N LYS A 39 5.94 28.98 -2.52
CA LYS A 39 5.23 27.80 -3.05
C LYS A 39 3.99 27.44 -2.22
N ILE A 40 3.97 27.82 -0.94
CA ILE A 40 2.89 27.57 0.03
C ILE A 40 1.89 28.74 0.08
N ASP A 41 2.32 29.98 -0.14
CA ASP A 41 1.49 31.21 -0.11
C ASP A 41 0.56 31.34 -1.33
N GLY A 42 1.01 30.87 -2.50
CA GLY A 42 0.25 30.91 -3.75
C GLY A 42 -0.84 29.84 -3.93
N ILE A 43 -1.25 29.16 -2.87
CA ILE A 43 -2.30 28.15 -2.89
C ILE A 43 -3.41 28.59 -1.92
N THR A 44 -4.59 28.96 -2.46
CA THR A 44 -5.75 29.19 -1.61
C THR A 44 -6.11 27.85 -0.95
N ASN A 45 -6.22 27.82 0.37
CA ASN A 45 -6.65 26.62 1.09
C ASN A 45 -8.01 26.16 0.51
N GLY A 46 -8.07 24.92 0.00
CA GLY A 46 -9.35 24.30 -0.36
C GLY A 46 -9.67 24.05 -1.84
N GLU A 47 -8.73 24.13 -2.78
CA GLU A 47 -8.99 23.61 -4.15
C GLU A 47 -7.83 22.72 -4.63
N ASN A 48 -8.14 21.45 -4.95
CA ASN A 48 -7.22 20.52 -5.61
C ASN A 48 -7.05 20.92 -7.08
N ALA A 49 -6.44 22.08 -7.34
CA ALA A 49 -6.02 22.45 -8.68
C ALA A 49 -4.70 21.74 -9.04
N ALA A 50 -4.65 21.15 -10.24
CA ALA A 50 -3.50 20.43 -10.76
C ALA A 50 -2.18 21.19 -10.57
N GLY A 51 -1.16 20.52 -10.01
CA GLY A 51 0.21 21.03 -9.95
C GLY A 51 0.56 21.96 -8.77
N LYS A 52 -0.26 22.04 -7.72
CA LYS A 52 0.06 22.76 -6.48
C LYS A 52 0.46 21.81 -5.35
N ALA A 53 1.24 22.30 -4.38
CA ALA A 53 1.62 21.54 -3.20
C ALA A 53 0.38 21.20 -2.33
N VAL A 54 0.33 20.01 -1.75
CA VAL A 54 -0.66 19.64 -0.72
C VAL A 54 -0.06 20.01 0.64
N VAL A 55 -0.63 20.99 1.33
CA VAL A 55 -0.12 21.45 2.64
C VAL A 55 -1.02 20.92 3.76
N LEU A 56 -0.43 20.20 4.72
CA LEU A 56 -1.12 19.57 5.84
C LEU A 56 -0.93 20.40 7.11
N GLY A 57 -2.01 20.69 7.83
CA GLY A 57 -1.94 21.37 9.12
C GLY A 57 -1.47 20.44 10.26
N ALA A 58 -1.05 21.01 11.38
CA ALA A 58 -0.43 20.29 12.52
C ALA A 58 -1.28 19.17 13.17
N THR A 59 -2.58 19.08 12.85
CA THR A 59 -3.51 18.05 13.35
C THR A 59 -4.15 17.23 12.22
N LYS A 60 -3.69 17.42 10.98
CA LYS A 60 -4.24 16.75 9.81
C LYS A 60 -3.29 15.64 9.39
N ASN A 61 -3.82 14.43 9.29
CA ASN A 61 -3.19 13.34 8.56
C ASN A 61 -3.84 13.29 7.17
N THR A 62 -3.08 13.07 6.10
CA THR A 62 -3.70 12.65 4.83
C THR A 62 -4.16 11.22 5.00
N ASP A 63 -5.46 11.03 5.15
CA ASP A 63 -6.04 9.69 5.20
C ASP A 63 -5.99 8.99 3.83
N SER A 64 -6.14 9.74 2.71
CA SER A 64 -5.86 9.23 1.35
C SER A 64 -5.67 10.35 0.31
N PHE A 65 -4.53 10.38 -0.38
CA PHE A 65 -4.35 11.13 -1.63
C PHE A 65 -4.84 10.28 -2.82
N ARG A 66 -5.86 10.74 -3.56
CA ARG A 66 -6.37 10.01 -4.74
C ARG A 66 -5.53 10.33 -5.97
N MET A 67 -4.71 9.38 -6.42
CA MET A 67 -4.18 9.40 -7.79
C MET A 67 -5.30 9.00 -8.74
N THR A 68 -5.88 9.96 -9.46
CA THR A 68 -6.81 9.63 -10.55
C THR A 68 -5.96 8.98 -11.66
N GLY A 69 -6.10 7.67 -11.87
CA GLY A 69 -5.31 6.95 -12.86
C GLY A 69 -4.53 5.73 -12.36
N LYS A 70 -4.99 4.99 -11.34
CA LYS A 70 -4.58 3.58 -11.19
C LYS A 70 -5.24 2.71 -12.28
N LEU A 71 -5.11 3.12 -13.55
CA LEU A 71 -5.45 2.28 -14.71
C LEU A 71 -4.48 1.08 -14.79
N PHE A 72 -3.25 1.27 -14.31
CA PHE A 72 -2.23 0.24 -14.25
C PHE A 72 -1.72 0.09 -12.81
N THR A 73 -1.88 -1.11 -12.26
CA THR A 73 -1.08 -1.58 -11.13
C THR A 73 0.05 -2.44 -11.69
N PRO A 74 1.31 -2.21 -11.31
CA PRO A 74 2.39 -3.10 -11.74
C PRO A 74 2.06 -4.51 -11.27
N GLN A 75 1.91 -5.42 -12.22
CA GLN A 75 1.77 -6.85 -12.00
C GLN A 75 3.15 -7.46 -12.25
N ALA A 76 3.70 -8.15 -11.24
CA ALA A 76 4.92 -8.92 -11.44
C ALA A 76 4.69 -9.98 -12.53
N ALA A 77 5.74 -10.38 -13.22
CA ALA A 77 5.63 -11.53 -14.13
C ALA A 77 5.04 -12.72 -13.36
N PRO A 78 3.96 -13.37 -13.86
CA PRO A 78 3.38 -14.51 -13.17
C PRO A 78 4.43 -15.59 -12.95
N GLU A 79 4.50 -16.10 -11.72
CA GLU A 79 5.36 -17.23 -11.39
C GLU A 79 4.67 -18.54 -11.79
N THR A 80 5.45 -19.62 -11.89
CA THR A 80 4.93 -20.95 -12.21
C THR A 80 5.25 -21.93 -11.09
N ALA A 81 4.37 -22.91 -10.89
CA ALA A 81 4.63 -24.10 -10.08
C ALA A 81 4.16 -25.31 -10.92
N ALA A 82 4.93 -26.39 -10.92
CA ALA A 82 4.60 -27.58 -11.70
C ALA A 82 3.83 -28.58 -10.82
N ASP A 83 4.51 -29.59 -10.31
CA ASP A 83 3.88 -30.63 -9.48
C ASP A 83 3.86 -30.24 -7.99
N THR A 84 3.52 -31.20 -7.11
CA THR A 84 3.46 -31.02 -5.66
C THR A 84 4.71 -30.30 -5.13
N ALA A 85 4.49 -29.13 -4.53
CA ALA A 85 5.57 -28.23 -4.12
C ALA A 85 5.19 -27.39 -2.89
N GLY A 86 6.21 -26.96 -2.16
CA GLY A 86 6.08 -25.82 -1.26
C GLY A 86 6.23 -24.54 -2.07
N LEU A 87 5.24 -23.65 -2.01
CA LEU A 87 5.32 -22.36 -2.69
C LEU A 87 6.45 -21.52 -2.10
N THR A 88 7.14 -20.75 -2.94
CA THR A 88 8.20 -19.82 -2.56
C THR A 88 7.63 -18.46 -2.16
N ASP A 89 8.45 -17.61 -1.55
CA ASP A 89 8.04 -16.25 -1.17
C ASP A 89 7.62 -15.43 -2.41
N ALA A 90 8.33 -15.57 -3.53
CA ALA A 90 7.96 -14.92 -4.80
C ALA A 90 6.63 -15.43 -5.36
N GLN A 91 6.40 -16.74 -5.32
CA GLN A 91 5.15 -17.36 -5.77
C GLN A 91 3.94 -16.98 -4.91
N MET A 92 4.14 -16.70 -3.62
CA MET A 92 3.05 -16.22 -2.74
C MET A 92 2.69 -14.75 -3.02
N LEU A 93 3.67 -13.91 -3.37
CA LEU A 93 3.50 -12.46 -3.46
C LEU A 93 3.32 -11.95 -4.90
N THR A 94 3.44 -12.81 -5.92
CA THR A 94 3.27 -12.42 -7.33
C THR A 94 1.83 -12.00 -7.66
N GLY A 95 0.83 -12.41 -6.87
CA GLY A 95 -0.60 -12.14 -7.12
C GLY A 95 -1.25 -13.08 -8.14
N ILE A 96 -0.51 -13.54 -9.15
CA ILE A 96 -0.94 -14.56 -10.12
C ILE A 96 0.10 -15.69 -10.20
N LEU A 97 -0.33 -16.92 -9.90
CA LEU A 97 0.45 -18.14 -10.10
C LEU A 97 -0.13 -18.92 -11.30
N ALA A 98 0.63 -19.03 -12.39
CA ALA A 98 0.28 -19.82 -13.56
C ALA A 98 0.79 -21.26 -13.36
N ALA A 99 -0.04 -22.09 -12.73
CA ALA A 99 0.32 -23.43 -12.33
C ALA A 99 0.22 -24.42 -13.49
N THR A 100 1.24 -25.26 -13.66
CA THR A 100 1.37 -26.25 -14.75
C THR A 100 1.61 -27.67 -14.19
N PRO A 101 0.72 -28.20 -13.33
CA PRO A 101 0.86 -29.57 -12.84
C PRO A 101 0.69 -30.59 -13.96
N THR A 102 1.34 -31.75 -13.82
CA THR A 102 1.22 -32.88 -14.75
C THR A 102 0.44 -34.07 -14.17
N ALA A 103 0.00 -33.94 -12.93
CA ALA A 103 -0.85 -34.84 -12.18
C ALA A 103 -1.53 -34.05 -11.04
N ALA A 104 -2.49 -34.64 -10.33
CA ALA A 104 -3.04 -34.04 -9.12
C ALA A 104 -1.92 -33.63 -8.14
N ALA A 105 -1.91 -32.36 -7.72
CA ALA A 105 -0.78 -31.75 -7.02
C ALA A 105 -1.22 -31.07 -5.72
N ALA A 106 -0.34 -31.09 -4.72
CA ALA A 106 -0.52 -30.37 -3.47
C ALA A 106 0.43 -29.16 -3.39
N TYR A 107 -0.11 -27.96 -3.29
CA TYR A 107 0.68 -26.74 -3.13
C TYR A 107 0.64 -26.29 -1.68
N THR A 108 1.75 -26.48 -0.98
CA THR A 108 1.86 -26.08 0.42
C THR A 108 2.26 -24.61 0.49
N VAL A 109 1.42 -23.78 1.10
CA VAL A 109 1.73 -22.36 1.28
C VAL A 109 2.90 -22.17 2.25
N ARG A 110 3.46 -20.96 2.30
CA ARG A 110 4.47 -20.59 3.32
C ARG A 110 3.87 -20.65 4.73
N THR A 111 4.70 -20.86 5.74
CA THR A 111 4.26 -20.67 7.13
C THR A 111 3.92 -19.20 7.37
N GLY A 112 3.08 -18.91 8.36
CA GLY A 112 2.74 -17.52 8.67
C GLY A 112 3.95 -16.65 9.04
N THR A 113 4.98 -17.22 9.69
CA THR A 113 6.26 -16.53 9.95
C THR A 113 7.01 -16.21 8.66
N GLN A 114 7.09 -17.17 7.73
CA GLN A 114 7.79 -16.96 6.46
C GLN A 114 7.05 -15.95 5.59
N LEU A 115 5.71 -15.99 5.59
CA LEU A 115 4.89 -15.07 4.82
C LEU A 115 4.99 -13.63 5.35
N GLU A 116 4.96 -13.43 6.67
CA GLU A 116 5.12 -12.10 7.28
C GLU A 116 6.53 -11.55 7.02
N ALA A 117 7.56 -12.39 7.11
CA ALA A 117 8.93 -12.01 6.75
C ALA A 117 9.04 -11.61 5.26
N ALA A 118 8.38 -12.34 4.35
CA ALA A 118 8.38 -12.05 2.92
C ALA A 118 7.69 -10.71 2.60
N LEU A 119 6.55 -10.41 3.24
CA LEU A 119 5.85 -9.14 3.09
C LEU A 119 6.71 -7.95 3.57
N LEU A 120 7.36 -8.09 4.73
CA LEU A 120 8.28 -7.08 5.25
C LEU A 120 9.49 -6.88 4.34
N ALA A 121 10.06 -7.98 3.80
CA ALA A 121 11.17 -7.91 2.85
C ALA A 121 10.77 -7.23 1.53
N ALA A 122 9.50 -7.35 1.13
CA ALA A 122 8.94 -6.62 -0.01
C ALA A 122 8.56 -5.15 0.31
N GLY A 123 8.84 -4.68 1.53
CA GLY A 123 8.64 -3.29 1.94
C GLY A 123 7.23 -2.94 2.42
N PHE A 124 6.36 -3.94 2.62
CA PHE A 124 5.03 -3.71 3.15
C PHE A 124 5.05 -3.66 4.68
N GLN A 125 4.30 -2.72 5.25
CA GLN A 125 3.87 -2.81 6.65
C GLN A 125 2.70 -3.79 6.72
N VAL A 126 2.64 -4.58 7.81
CA VAL A 126 1.62 -5.62 7.95
C VAL A 126 0.94 -5.47 9.31
N GLU A 127 -0.33 -5.13 9.29
CA GLU A 127 -1.17 -4.96 10.47
C GLU A 127 -2.27 -6.04 10.53
N ASN A 128 -2.93 -6.16 11.68
CA ASN A 128 -4.05 -7.09 11.81
C ASN A 128 -5.21 -6.62 10.94
N GLY A 129 -5.75 -7.52 10.11
CA GLY A 129 -6.82 -7.23 9.19
C GLY A 129 -6.36 -6.96 7.76
N ASP A 130 -5.08 -6.69 7.54
CA ASP A 130 -4.50 -6.56 6.21
C ASP A 130 -4.63 -7.87 5.43
N SER A 131 -4.77 -7.73 4.12
CA SER A 131 -4.88 -8.88 3.24
C SER A 131 -4.28 -8.65 1.86
N PHE A 132 -3.80 -9.73 1.27
CA PHE A 132 -3.43 -9.78 -0.13
C PHE A 132 -4.10 -10.99 -0.78
N ASP A 133 -4.24 -10.93 -2.11
CA ASP A 133 -4.87 -11.98 -2.89
C ASP A 133 -3.80 -12.72 -3.71
N LEU A 134 -3.92 -14.05 -3.75
CA LEU A 134 -3.20 -14.92 -4.67
C LEU A 134 -4.23 -15.65 -5.54
N THR A 135 -4.15 -15.45 -6.85
CA THR A 135 -4.94 -16.22 -7.82
C THR A 135 -4.08 -17.30 -8.42
N ILE A 136 -4.53 -18.55 -8.29
CA ILE A 136 -3.92 -19.71 -8.93
C ILE A 136 -4.73 -20.02 -10.17
N ILE A 137 -4.08 -20.05 -11.33
CA ILE A 137 -4.66 -20.51 -12.59
C ILE A 137 -4.11 -21.90 -12.86
N ASN A 138 -4.99 -22.90 -12.93
CA ASN A 138 -4.62 -24.28 -13.21
C ASN A 138 -4.59 -24.51 -14.73
N LEU A 139 -3.39 -24.68 -15.26
CA LEU A 139 -3.11 -24.98 -16.66
C LEU A 139 -2.75 -26.46 -16.89
N GLY A 140 -3.02 -27.33 -15.91
CA GLY A 140 -2.83 -28.77 -16.00
C GLY A 140 -3.80 -29.46 -16.97
N GLY A 141 -3.68 -30.78 -17.08
CA GLY A 141 -4.60 -31.64 -17.81
C GLY A 141 -5.86 -32.01 -17.02
N ALA A 142 -6.76 -32.76 -17.67
CA ALA A 142 -8.00 -33.24 -17.07
C ALA A 142 -7.71 -34.12 -15.83
N GLY A 143 -8.15 -33.67 -14.66
CA GLY A 143 -7.91 -34.38 -13.38
C GLY A 143 -6.66 -33.93 -12.63
N ASP A 144 -5.88 -33.01 -13.19
CA ASP A 144 -4.68 -32.44 -12.54
C ASP A 144 -5.08 -31.32 -11.58
N ASP A 145 -5.96 -31.67 -10.63
CA ASP A 145 -6.48 -30.73 -9.65
C ASP A 145 -5.38 -30.34 -8.65
N ILE A 146 -5.31 -29.04 -8.36
CA ILE A 146 -4.36 -28.49 -7.40
C ILE A 146 -5.07 -28.33 -6.06
N THR A 147 -4.57 -28.96 -5.00
CA THR A 147 -5.07 -28.76 -3.64
C THR A 147 -4.12 -27.84 -2.88
N LEU A 148 -4.63 -26.70 -2.41
CA LEU A 148 -3.87 -25.81 -1.54
C LEU A 148 -3.78 -26.41 -0.13
N THR A 149 -2.57 -26.53 0.40
CA THR A 149 -2.30 -27.15 1.71
C THR A 149 -1.80 -26.10 2.69
N ALA A 150 -2.43 -26.05 3.87
CA ALA A 150 -2.05 -25.13 4.94
C ALA A 150 -0.71 -25.53 5.57
N ALA A 151 0.16 -24.54 5.78
CA ALA A 151 1.34 -24.67 6.63
C ALA A 151 1.09 -24.08 8.03
N ALA A 152 2.06 -24.22 8.94
CA ALA A 152 1.95 -23.68 10.30
C ALA A 152 1.62 -22.17 10.29
N GLY A 153 0.64 -21.77 11.11
CA GLY A 153 0.16 -20.39 11.18
C GLY A 153 -0.81 -19.99 10.06
N ILE A 154 -1.17 -20.91 9.16
CA ILE A 154 -2.18 -20.67 8.12
C ILE A 154 -3.40 -21.53 8.37
N THR A 155 -4.59 -20.94 8.23
CA THR A 155 -5.86 -21.67 8.18
C THR A 155 -6.52 -21.43 6.82
N ILE A 156 -6.96 -22.49 6.13
CA ILE A 156 -7.70 -22.37 4.87
C ILE A 156 -9.19 -22.51 5.15
N VAL A 157 -10.00 -21.58 4.62
CA VAL A 157 -11.46 -21.56 4.75
C VAL A 157 -12.08 -21.55 3.36
N GLY A 158 -13.00 -22.47 3.09
CA GLY A 158 -13.62 -22.69 1.79
C GLY A 158 -12.98 -23.84 1.01
N ASN A 159 -13.31 -23.99 -0.27
CA ASN A 159 -12.77 -25.07 -1.10
C ASN A 159 -11.29 -24.80 -1.46
N ALA A 160 -10.40 -25.65 -0.95
CA ALA A 160 -8.96 -25.58 -1.19
C ALA A 160 -8.53 -26.12 -2.57
N VAL A 161 -9.43 -26.80 -3.29
CA VAL A 161 -9.15 -27.40 -4.59
C VAL A 161 -9.36 -26.38 -5.71
N VAL A 162 -8.36 -26.24 -6.58
CA VAL A 162 -8.39 -25.49 -7.83
C VAL A 162 -8.39 -26.50 -8.97
N THR A 163 -9.59 -26.76 -9.49
CA THR A 163 -9.79 -27.72 -10.57
C THR A 163 -9.38 -27.13 -11.92
N VAL A 164 -9.07 -27.98 -12.89
CA VAL A 164 -8.90 -27.56 -14.29
C VAL A 164 -10.24 -27.21 -14.97
N ALA A 165 -11.38 -27.64 -14.40
CA ALA A 165 -12.71 -27.28 -14.88
C ALA A 165 -12.98 -25.77 -14.71
N VAL A 166 -13.74 -25.18 -15.65
CA VAL A 166 -14.06 -23.74 -15.70
C VAL A 166 -14.60 -23.27 -14.33
N PRO A 167 -14.05 -22.18 -13.73
CA PRO A 167 -13.17 -21.18 -14.35
C PRO A 167 -11.66 -21.50 -14.35
N SER A 168 -11.24 -22.73 -14.04
CA SER A 168 -9.84 -23.19 -14.06
C SER A 168 -8.91 -22.38 -13.16
N GLN A 169 -9.48 -21.70 -12.16
CA GLN A 169 -8.75 -20.84 -11.25
C GLN A 169 -9.37 -20.84 -9.84
N GLY A 170 -8.59 -20.38 -8.88
CA GLY A 170 -9.07 -20.06 -7.55
C GLY A 170 -8.33 -18.87 -6.97
N THR A 171 -9.09 -17.90 -6.45
CA THR A 171 -8.52 -16.75 -5.74
C THR A 171 -8.61 -16.97 -4.24
N PHE A 172 -7.47 -16.87 -3.57
CA PHE A 172 -7.32 -17.01 -2.14
C PHE A 172 -6.89 -15.68 -1.53
N ARG A 173 -7.72 -15.16 -0.62
CA ARG A 173 -7.40 -13.96 0.16
C ARG A 173 -6.74 -14.35 1.46
N PHE A 174 -5.47 -14.00 1.62
CA PHE A 174 -4.72 -14.21 2.86
C PHE A 174 -4.90 -12.98 3.74
N ARG A 175 -5.70 -13.11 4.81
CA ARG A 175 -5.94 -12.04 5.78
C ARG A 175 -5.17 -12.33 7.07
N ARG A 176 -4.37 -11.38 7.53
CA ARG A 176 -3.66 -11.48 8.81
C ARG A 176 -4.64 -11.34 9.97
N THR A 177 -4.55 -12.24 10.95
CA THR A 177 -5.41 -12.22 12.15
C THR A 177 -4.63 -12.01 13.44
N ALA A 178 -3.35 -12.36 13.45
CA ALA A 178 -2.41 -12.09 14.54
C ALA A 178 -0.97 -12.17 13.98
N ALA A 179 0.04 -11.89 14.81
CA ALA A 179 1.43 -12.08 14.44
C ALA A 179 1.67 -13.51 13.92
N ASN A 180 2.32 -13.61 12.76
CA ASN A 180 2.63 -14.86 12.08
C ASN A 180 1.40 -15.76 11.82
N THR A 181 0.19 -15.19 11.79
CA THR A 181 -1.06 -15.96 11.70
C THR A 181 -1.99 -15.36 10.65
N PHE A 182 -2.39 -16.17 9.68
CA PHE A 182 -3.23 -15.76 8.56
C PHE A 182 -4.37 -16.76 8.33
N VAL A 183 -5.50 -16.24 7.86
CA VAL A 183 -6.60 -17.05 7.32
C VAL A 183 -6.67 -16.81 5.81
N ALA A 184 -6.58 -17.89 5.03
CA ALA A 184 -6.74 -17.91 3.59
C ALA A 184 -8.19 -18.26 3.23
N TYR A 185 -8.96 -17.27 2.80
CA TYR A 185 -10.35 -17.46 2.37
C TYR A 185 -10.41 -17.71 0.87
N ARG A 186 -11.15 -18.74 0.44
CA ARG A 186 -11.53 -18.92 -0.97
C ARG A 186 -12.60 -17.88 -1.33
N VAL A 187 -12.27 -16.92 -2.21
CA VAL A 187 -13.14 -15.77 -2.55
C VAL A 187 -13.53 -15.70 -4.03
N GLY A 188 -12.98 -16.58 -4.87
CA GLY A 188 -13.27 -16.65 -6.30
C GLY A 188 -12.83 -17.97 -6.92
#